data_AF-A0A251XIU7-F1
#
_entry.id   AF-A0A251XIU7-F1
#
_cell.length_a   1.000
_cell.length_b   1.000
_cell.length_c   1.000
_cell.angle_alpha   90.00
_cell.angle_beta   90.00
_cell.angle_gamma   90.00
#
_symmetry.space_group_name_H-M   'P 1'
#
loop_
_entity.id
_entity.type
_entity.pdbx_description
1 polymer ?
#
loop_
_entity_poly.entity_id
_entity_poly.type
_entity_poly.pdbx_seq_one_letter_code
_entity_poly.pdbx_strand_id
1 'polypeptide(L)'
;MIDDVDRWAPGYAEAGAASVTFHAEATREPVALARRLREIGARAGIALKPGTPVDDYLELLHEFDQVLVMTVEPGFGGQSFMPETMPKLRVLRSRLRESGHDVWLQVDGGIDVETIGRAAEAGADTFVSGSGVFRGGDPESAISELRRAAEAHTHAH
;
A
#
# COMPACT_ATOMS: atom_id res chain seq x y z
N MET A 1 -8.42 -6.26 -9.09
CA MET A 1 -7.57 -5.36 -9.88
C MET A 1 -7.11 -6.11 -11.13
N ILE A 2 -6.96 -5.41 -12.26
CA ILE A 2 -6.84 -5.97 -13.62
C ILE A 2 -5.68 -6.97 -13.78
N ASP A 3 -5.84 -7.90 -14.71
CA ASP A 3 -4.77 -8.79 -15.20
C ASP A 3 -3.94 -8.12 -16.30
N ASP A 4 -2.84 -8.77 -16.70
CA ASP A 4 -1.93 -8.28 -17.76
C ASP A 4 -1.36 -6.87 -17.47
N VAL A 5 -0.95 -6.64 -16.22
CA VAL A 5 -0.50 -5.30 -15.76
C VAL A 5 0.75 -4.81 -16.50
N ASP A 6 1.57 -5.73 -17.02
CA ASP A 6 2.74 -5.41 -17.85
C ASP A 6 2.34 -4.62 -19.11
N ARG A 7 1.12 -4.86 -19.62
CA ARG A 7 0.52 -4.13 -20.74
C ARG A 7 -0.16 -2.84 -20.30
N TRP A 8 -0.96 -2.87 -19.23
CA TRP A 8 -1.86 -1.78 -18.89
C TRP A 8 -1.22 -0.68 -18.03
N ALA A 9 -0.35 -1.04 -17.09
CA ALA A 9 0.22 -0.10 -16.13
C ALA A 9 0.99 1.06 -16.80
N PRO A 10 1.81 0.84 -17.85
CA PRO A 10 2.47 1.94 -18.57
C PRO A 10 1.48 2.96 -19.15
N GLY A 11 0.33 2.50 -19.65
CA GLY A 11 -0.70 3.39 -20.21
C GLY A 11 -1.30 4.34 -19.17
N TYR A 12 -1.44 3.91 -17.91
CA TYR A 12 -1.87 4.80 -16.82
C TYR A 12 -0.80 5.84 -16.46
N ALA A 13 0.47 5.44 -16.49
CA ALA A 13 1.58 6.38 -16.27
C ALA A 13 1.67 7.42 -17.40
N GLU A 14 1.57 6.99 -18.66
CA GLU A 14 1.56 7.86 -19.84
C GLU A 14 0.35 8.82 -19.85
N ALA A 15 -0.78 8.40 -19.28
CA ALA A 15 -1.96 9.24 -19.10
C ALA A 15 -1.80 10.29 -17.97
N GLY A 16 -0.69 10.26 -17.22
CA GLY A 16 -0.35 11.26 -16.21
C GLY A 16 -0.64 10.84 -14.76
N ALA A 17 -0.81 9.55 -14.48
CA ALA A 17 -0.91 9.08 -13.09
C ALA A 17 0.39 9.36 -12.33
N ALA A 18 0.31 10.03 -11.18
CA ALA A 18 1.48 10.34 -10.35
C ALA A 18 2.14 9.09 -9.74
N SER A 19 1.34 8.05 -9.52
CA SER A 19 1.80 6.72 -9.12
C SER A 19 0.95 5.65 -9.78
N VAL A 20 1.56 4.50 -10.06
CA VAL A 20 0.86 3.30 -10.54
C VAL A 20 1.26 2.14 -9.65
N THR A 21 0.29 1.57 -8.95
CA THR A 21 0.49 0.39 -8.09
C THR A 21 -0.10 -0.84 -8.78
N PHE A 22 0.72 -1.85 -9.03
CA PHE A 22 0.29 -3.11 -9.62
C PHE A 22 0.39 -4.26 -8.63
N HIS A 23 -0.44 -5.28 -8.81
CA HIS A 23 -0.35 -6.51 -8.02
C HIS A 23 0.87 -7.33 -8.42
N ALA A 24 1.64 -7.76 -7.43
CA ALA A 24 2.77 -8.65 -7.65
C ALA A 24 2.33 -9.96 -8.33
N GLU A 25 1.10 -10.41 -8.06
CA GLU A 25 0.52 -11.63 -8.62
C GLU A 25 0.07 -11.47 -10.08
N ALA A 26 0.09 -10.26 -10.63
CA ALA A 26 -0.42 -9.94 -11.96
C ALA A 26 0.68 -9.64 -13.00
N THR A 27 1.94 -9.52 -12.56
CA THR A 27 3.12 -9.28 -13.41
C THR A 27 4.03 -10.51 -13.44
N ARG A 28 4.81 -10.67 -14.51
CA ARG A 28 5.89 -11.67 -14.57
C ARG A 28 7.26 -11.08 -14.24
N GLU A 29 7.40 -9.76 -14.36
CA GLU A 29 8.68 -9.06 -14.26
C GLU A 29 8.51 -7.78 -13.42
N PRO A 30 8.25 -7.91 -12.10
CA PRO A 30 7.88 -6.77 -11.25
C PRO A 30 8.91 -5.65 -11.27
N VAL A 31 10.20 -5.99 -11.30
CA VAL A 31 11.30 -5.02 -11.37
C VAL A 31 11.32 -4.27 -12.70
N ALA A 32 11.17 -4.99 -13.82
CA ALA A 32 11.17 -4.38 -15.15
C ALA A 32 9.99 -3.42 -15.30
N LEU A 33 8.81 -3.81 -14.82
CA LEU A 33 7.63 -2.96 -14.83
C LEU A 33 7.82 -1.71 -13.95
N ALA A 34 8.32 -1.87 -12.72
CA ALA A 34 8.56 -0.74 -11.82
C ALA A 34 9.53 0.29 -12.41
N ARG A 35 10.65 -0.18 -12.98
CA ARG A 35 11.62 0.70 -13.66
C ARG A 35 10.98 1.43 -14.84
N ARG A 36 10.18 0.73 -15.65
CA ARG A 36 9.48 1.35 -16.77
C ARG A 36 8.50 2.43 -16.33
N LEU A 37 7.76 2.23 -15.24
CA LEU A 37 6.86 3.25 -14.68
C LEU A 37 7.64 4.50 -14.25
N ARG A 38 8.80 4.30 -13.58
CA ARG A 38 9.70 5.38 -13.18
C ARG A 38 10.30 6.12 -14.37
N GLU A 39 10.69 5.41 -15.44
CA GLU A 39 11.19 6.02 -16.69
C GLU A 39 10.15 6.92 -17.36
N ILE A 40 8.87 6.55 -17.29
CA ILE A 40 7.76 7.38 -17.80
C ILE A 40 7.53 8.62 -16.90
N GLY A 41 7.95 8.56 -15.64
CA GLY A 41 7.84 9.63 -14.66
C GLY A 41 6.79 9.41 -13.57
N ALA A 42 6.21 8.21 -13.48
CA ALA A 42 5.29 7.84 -12.41
C ALA A 42 6.05 7.10 -11.28
N ARG A 43 5.60 7.26 -10.04
CA ARG A 43 6.06 6.40 -8.93
C ARG A 43 5.57 4.97 -9.13
N ALA A 44 6.43 4.00 -8.88
CA ALA A 44 6.13 2.58 -9.00
C ALA A 44 5.71 1.99 -7.65
N GLY A 45 4.49 1.46 -7.58
CA GLY A 45 3.99 0.74 -6.41
C GLY A 45 3.83 -0.75 -6.70
N ILE A 46 4.06 -1.59 -5.68
CA ILE A 46 3.73 -3.02 -5.72
C ILE A 46 2.72 -3.36 -4.62
N ALA A 47 1.65 -4.06 -4.98
CA ALA A 47 0.61 -4.51 -4.07
C ALA A 47 0.71 -6.01 -3.81
N LEU A 48 0.55 -6.41 -2.55
CA LEU A 48 0.53 -7.79 -2.10
C LEU A 48 -0.86 -8.14 -1.57
N LYS A 49 -1.50 -9.17 -2.12
CA LYS A 49 -2.72 -9.76 -1.56
C LYS A 49 -2.47 -10.31 -0.15
N PRO A 50 -3.52 -10.55 0.66
CA PRO A 50 -3.37 -11.11 2.00
C PRO A 50 -2.50 -12.38 2.01
N GLY A 51 -2.81 -13.32 1.11
CA GLY A 51 -2.13 -14.62 1.00
C GLY A 51 -0.73 -14.60 0.35
N THR A 52 -0.27 -13.47 -0.17
CA THR A 52 1.03 -13.40 -0.88
C THR A 52 2.17 -13.20 0.11
N PRO A 53 3.16 -14.12 0.18
CA PRO A 53 4.31 -13.98 1.05
C PRO A 53 5.13 -12.72 0.72
N VAL A 54 5.69 -12.08 1.74
CA VAL A 54 6.50 -10.87 1.54
C VAL A 54 7.97 -11.17 1.31
N ASP A 55 8.44 -12.33 1.76
CA ASP A 55 9.85 -12.72 1.73
C ASP A 55 10.44 -12.65 0.32
N ASP A 56 9.64 -12.98 -0.70
CA ASP A 56 10.03 -12.92 -2.12
C ASP A 56 10.39 -11.51 -2.62
N TYR A 57 9.96 -10.46 -1.89
CA TYR A 57 10.09 -9.06 -2.30
C TYR A 57 11.04 -8.24 -1.42
N LEU A 58 11.55 -8.80 -0.31
CA LEU A 58 12.35 -8.03 0.65
C LEU A 58 13.65 -7.46 0.07
N GLU A 59 14.29 -8.19 -0.82
CA GLU A 59 15.50 -7.73 -1.51
C GLU A 59 15.21 -6.78 -2.68
N LEU A 60 13.95 -6.70 -3.10
CA LEU A 60 13.51 -5.89 -4.24
C LEU A 60 12.91 -4.54 -3.81
N LEU A 61 12.84 -4.24 -2.50
CA LEU A 61 12.15 -3.04 -2.01
C LEU A 61 12.66 -1.72 -2.63
N HIS A 62 13.96 -1.64 -2.94
CA HIS A 62 14.57 -0.47 -3.59
C HIS A 62 14.07 -0.19 -5.02
N GLU A 63 13.46 -1.18 -5.67
CA GLU A 63 12.87 -1.05 -7.01
C GLU A 63 11.50 -0.36 -6.97
N PHE A 64 10.92 -0.15 -5.79
CA PHE A 64 9.58 0.43 -5.61
C PHE A 64 9.63 1.71 -4.79
N ASP A 65 8.68 2.61 -5.06
CA ASP A 65 8.45 3.84 -4.29
C ASP A 65 7.40 3.60 -3.18
N GLN A 66 6.57 2.57 -3.36
CA GLN A 66 5.53 2.20 -2.41
C GLN A 66 5.30 0.68 -2.41
N VAL A 67 5.10 0.09 -1.23
CA VAL A 67 4.52 -1.25 -1.07
C VAL A 67 3.13 -1.12 -0.46
N LEU A 68 2.13 -1.67 -1.13
CA LEU A 68 0.76 -1.76 -0.66
C LEU A 68 0.49 -3.16 -0.10
N VAL A 69 0.13 -3.26 1.18
CA VAL A 69 -0.39 -4.48 1.79
C VAL A 69 -1.92 -4.42 1.78
N MET A 70 -2.54 -5.34 1.03
CA MET A 70 -3.99 -5.49 1.06
C MET A 70 -4.42 -6.10 2.39
N THR A 71 -5.36 -5.45 3.06
CA THR A 71 -5.95 -5.90 4.34
C THR A 71 -7.35 -6.50 4.14
N VAL A 72 -7.75 -6.75 2.88
CA VAL A 72 -8.94 -7.47 2.42
C VAL A 72 -8.60 -8.14 1.08
N GLU A 73 -9.43 -9.08 0.61
CA GLU A 73 -9.28 -9.58 -0.76
C GLU A 73 -9.63 -8.48 -1.78
N PRO A 74 -8.82 -8.27 -2.84
CA PRO A 74 -9.07 -7.19 -3.80
C PRO A 74 -10.34 -7.45 -4.60
N GLY A 75 -11.18 -6.42 -4.75
CA GLY A 75 -12.35 -6.48 -5.63
C GLY A 75 -13.47 -5.54 -5.20
N PHE A 76 -13.89 -5.62 -3.93
CA PHE A 76 -15.04 -4.87 -3.44
C PHE A 76 -14.70 -4.05 -2.19
N GLY A 77 -15.26 -2.84 -2.11
CA GLY A 77 -15.19 -2.01 -0.90
C GLY A 77 -16.12 -2.52 0.22
N GLY A 78 -15.86 -2.08 1.45
CA GLY A 78 -16.69 -2.39 2.62
C GLY A 78 -16.43 -3.75 3.27
N GLN A 79 -15.40 -4.46 2.83
CA GLN A 79 -14.91 -5.67 3.48
C GLN A 79 -14.22 -5.35 4.82
N SER A 80 -14.23 -6.32 5.73
CA SER A 80 -13.63 -6.19 7.06
C SER A 80 -12.11 -6.36 7.02
N PHE A 81 -11.41 -5.48 7.74
CA PHE A 81 -9.96 -5.52 7.93
C PHE A 81 -9.46 -6.88 8.44
N MET A 82 -8.40 -7.40 7.81
CA MET A 82 -7.72 -8.66 8.13
C MET A 82 -6.47 -8.42 8.99
N PRO A 83 -6.55 -8.48 10.34
CA PRO A 83 -5.41 -8.22 11.22
C PRO A 83 -4.24 -9.21 11.05
N GLU A 84 -4.48 -10.40 10.50
CA GLU A 84 -3.48 -11.41 10.16
C GLU A 84 -2.47 -10.93 9.11
N THR A 85 -2.74 -9.84 8.41
CA THR A 85 -1.82 -9.22 7.45
C THR A 85 -0.77 -8.32 8.12
N MET A 86 -0.98 -7.91 9.38
CA MET A 86 -0.08 -6.99 10.10
C MET A 86 1.35 -7.51 10.31
N PRO A 87 1.61 -8.82 10.53
CA PRO A 87 2.98 -9.34 10.52
C PRO A 87 3.75 -8.99 9.24
N LYS A 88 3.08 -8.91 8.08
CA LYS A 88 3.69 -8.52 6.81
C LYS A 88 4.26 -7.09 6.86
N LEU A 89 3.48 -6.15 7.41
CA LEU A 89 3.92 -4.77 7.60
C LEU A 89 5.13 -4.68 8.53
N ARG A 90 5.16 -5.48 9.61
CA ARG A 90 6.28 -5.47 10.55
C ARG A 90 7.57 -5.91 9.88
N VAL A 91 7.51 -6.98 9.10
CA VAL A 91 8.66 -7.48 8.32
C VAL A 91 9.14 -6.41 7.33
N LEU A 92 8.22 -5.81 6.57
CA LEU A 92 8.55 -4.73 5.63
C LEU A 92 9.21 -3.54 6.34
N ARG A 93 8.61 -3.05 7.42
CA ARG A 93 9.13 -1.89 8.16
C ARG A 93 10.50 -2.16 8.75
N SER A 94 10.74 -3.34 9.30
CA SER A 94 12.08 -3.75 9.76
C SER A 94 13.09 -3.74 8.62
N ARG A 95 12.76 -4.36 7.47
CA ARG A 95 13.67 -4.41 6.32
C ARG A 95 13.98 -3.02 5.76
N LEU A 96 13.00 -2.13 5.69
CA LEU A 96 13.19 -0.74 5.26
C LEU A 96 14.10 0.05 6.21
N ARG A 97 13.93 -0.12 7.53
CA ARG A 97 14.83 0.47 8.53
C ARG A 97 16.27 -0.04 8.38
N GLU A 98 16.45 -1.34 8.19
CA GLU A 98 17.77 -1.95 8.04
C GLU A 98 18.48 -1.54 6.75
N SER A 99 17.73 -1.37 5.66
CA SER A 99 18.29 -0.95 4.36
C SER A 99 18.44 0.56 4.21
N GLY A 100 17.71 1.35 4.99
CA GLY A 100 17.64 2.80 4.82
C GLY A 100 16.89 3.25 3.55
N HIS A 101 16.08 2.37 2.94
CA HIS A 101 15.27 2.73 1.77
C HIS A 101 14.04 3.54 2.19
N ASP A 102 13.81 4.64 1.49
CA ASP A 102 12.60 5.47 1.63
C ASP A 102 11.49 4.93 0.72
N VAL A 103 10.69 4.02 1.26
CA VAL A 103 9.56 3.38 0.57
C VAL A 103 8.32 3.52 1.44
N TRP A 104 7.24 4.01 0.84
CA TRP A 104 5.97 4.15 1.55
C TRP A 104 5.35 2.78 1.82
N LEU A 105 4.87 2.57 3.05
CA LEU A 105 4.13 1.37 3.41
C LEU A 105 2.64 1.70 3.52
N GLN A 106 1.92 1.35 2.46
CA GLN A 106 0.50 1.58 2.32
C GLN A 106 -0.33 0.39 2.78
N VAL A 107 -1.53 0.65 3.33
CA VAL A 107 -2.59 -0.34 3.54
C VAL A 107 -3.88 0.07 2.82
N ASP A 108 -4.58 -0.93 2.28
CA ASP A 108 -5.91 -0.76 1.66
C ASP A 108 -6.83 -1.93 2.01
N GLY A 109 -7.99 -1.60 2.56
CA GLY A 109 -9.03 -2.55 2.96
C GLY A 109 -9.53 -2.38 4.39
N GLY A 110 -10.72 -1.81 4.55
CA GLY A 110 -11.36 -1.72 5.87
C GLY A 110 -10.66 -0.78 6.85
N ILE A 111 -9.99 0.27 6.36
CA ILE A 111 -9.34 1.28 7.21
C ILE A 111 -10.35 2.31 7.72
N ASP A 112 -10.44 2.41 9.04
CA ASP A 112 -11.26 3.33 9.83
C ASP A 112 -10.53 3.73 11.12
N VAL A 113 -11.21 4.48 12.00
CA VAL A 113 -10.65 4.97 13.28
C VAL A 113 -10.23 3.83 14.21
N GLU A 114 -10.86 2.66 14.13
CA GLU A 114 -10.56 1.51 15.01
C GLU A 114 -9.37 0.68 14.50
N THR A 115 -9.13 0.70 13.19
CA THR A 115 -8.15 -0.16 12.51
C THR A 115 -6.88 0.57 12.10
N ILE A 116 -6.94 1.87 11.82
CA ILE A 116 -5.80 2.67 11.34
C ILE A 116 -4.63 2.65 12.33
N GLY A 117 -4.91 2.72 13.64
CA GLY A 117 -3.89 2.66 14.68
C GLY A 117 -3.13 1.32 14.68
N ARG A 118 -3.81 0.21 14.42
CA ARG A 118 -3.18 -1.12 14.34
C ARG A 118 -2.25 -1.24 13.13
N ALA A 119 -2.67 -0.69 11.99
CA ALA A 119 -1.84 -0.64 10.79
C ALA A 119 -0.64 0.29 10.97
N ALA A 120 -0.84 1.44 11.59
CA ALA A 120 0.23 2.36 11.97
C ALA A 120 1.23 1.66 12.89
N GLU A 121 0.80 1.04 14.00
CA GLU A 121 1.64 0.25 14.92
C GLU A 121 2.41 -0.88 14.24
N ALA A 122 1.83 -1.48 13.20
CA ALA A 122 2.45 -2.56 12.45
C ALA A 122 3.52 -2.07 11.46
N GLY A 123 3.60 -0.78 11.15
CA GLY A 123 4.60 -0.25 10.24
C GLY A 123 4.04 0.61 9.10
N ALA A 124 2.73 0.71 8.91
CA ALA A 124 2.17 1.52 7.82
C ALA A 124 2.36 3.02 8.08
N ASP A 125 2.54 3.78 7.00
CA ASP A 125 2.62 5.25 7.00
C ASP A 125 1.62 5.90 6.02
N THR A 126 1.03 5.10 5.12
CA THR A 126 0.10 5.54 4.10
C THR A 126 -1.18 4.72 4.19
N PHE A 127 -2.34 5.36 4.13
CA PHE A 127 -3.62 4.71 4.42
C PHE A 127 -4.66 5.01 3.35
N VAL A 128 -5.23 3.97 2.73
CA VAL A 128 -6.38 4.10 1.83
C VAL A 128 -7.65 3.85 2.63
N SER A 129 -8.49 4.88 2.75
CA SER A 129 -9.79 4.79 3.42
C SER A 129 -10.90 5.36 2.53
N GLY A 130 -11.75 4.47 2.01
CA GLY A 130 -12.95 4.85 1.26
C GLY A 130 -14.14 5.06 2.20
N SER A 131 -14.72 3.96 2.71
CA SER A 131 -15.90 4.03 3.57
C SER A 131 -15.67 4.75 4.89
N GLY A 132 -14.45 4.70 5.44
CA GLY A 132 -14.09 5.42 6.67
C GLY A 132 -14.14 6.95 6.52
N VAL A 133 -13.96 7.46 5.29
CA VAL A 133 -14.05 8.90 4.99
C VAL A 133 -15.46 9.29 4.52
N PHE A 134 -16.05 8.53 3.60
CA PHE A 134 -17.23 9.01 2.86
C PHE A 134 -18.59 8.57 3.42
N ARG A 135 -18.66 7.65 4.39
CA ARG A 135 -19.96 7.16 4.91
C ARG A 135 -20.68 8.17 5.82
N GLY A 136 -19.94 9.02 6.54
CA GLY A 136 -20.48 9.90 7.59
C GLY A 136 -21.01 11.26 7.13
N GLY A 137 -20.90 11.60 5.84
CA GLY A 137 -21.36 12.89 5.30
C GLY A 137 -20.46 14.10 5.60
N ASP A 138 -19.45 13.95 6.47
CA ASP A 138 -18.42 14.95 6.75
C ASP A 138 -17.01 14.35 6.57
N PRO A 139 -16.45 14.42 5.35
CA PRO A 139 -15.11 13.90 5.05
C PRO A 139 -13.99 14.60 5.82
N GLU A 140 -14.14 15.89 6.14
CA GLU A 140 -13.08 16.67 6.81
C GLU A 140 -12.92 16.21 8.27
N SER A 141 -14.04 16.06 8.98
CA SER A 141 -14.03 15.51 10.34
C SER A 141 -13.49 14.08 10.36
N ALA A 142 -13.93 13.23 9.43
CA ALA A 142 -13.47 11.84 9.33
C ALA A 142 -11.95 11.74 9.09
N ILE A 143 -11.41 12.54 8.17
CA ILE A 143 -9.95 12.59 7.93
C ILE A 143 -9.21 13.05 9.19
N SER A 144 -9.75 14.04 9.90
CA SER A 144 -9.14 14.55 11.14
C SER A 144 -9.12 13.49 12.24
N GLU A 145 -10.17 12.69 12.37
CA GLU A 145 -10.22 11.56 13.32
C GLU A 145 -9.23 10.45 12.95
N LEU A 146 -9.16 10.08 11.66
CA LEU A 146 -8.21 9.10 11.17
C LEU A 146 -6.77 9.52 11.44
N ARG A 147 -6.42 10.78 11.16
CA ARG A 147 -5.08 11.32 11.46
C ARG A 147 -4.74 11.23 12.93
N ARG A 148 -5.64 11.68 13.82
CA ARG A 148 -5.44 11.58 15.27
C ARG A 148 -5.24 10.13 15.74
N ALA A 149 -6.02 9.20 15.21
CA ALA A 149 -5.91 7.79 15.55
C ALA A 149 -4.61 7.15 15.04
N ALA A 150 -4.11 7.57 13.87
CA ALA A 150 -2.82 7.11 13.35
C ALA A 150 -1.64 7.71 14.13
N GLU A 151 -1.67 9.01 14.43
CA GLU A 151 -0.61 9.76 15.12
C GLU A 151 -0.42 9.37 16.59
N ALA A 152 -1.41 8.71 17.20
CA ALA A 152 -1.25 8.08 18.51
C ALA A 152 -0.06 7.08 18.54
N HIS A 153 0.38 6.62 17.36
CA HIS A 153 1.62 5.87 17.17
C HIS A 153 2.61 6.67 16.31
N THR A 154 3.83 6.89 16.79
CA THR A 154 4.93 7.48 16.01
C THR A 154 5.99 6.42 15.75
N HIS A 155 6.31 6.20 14.47
CA HIS A 155 7.46 5.38 14.10
C HIS A 155 8.74 6.08 14.57
N ALA A 156 9.58 5.39 15.34
CA ALA A 156 10.95 5.85 15.56
C ALA A 156 11.66 5.87 14.19
N HIS A 157 12.03 7.07 13.71
CA HIS A 157 12.84 7.21 12.51
C HIS A 157 14.27 6.71 12.78
#